data_AF-E4Y2C8-F1
#
_entry.id   AF-E4Y2C8-F1
#
_cell.length_a   1.000
_cell.length_b   1.000
_cell.length_c   1.000
_cell.angle_alpha   90.00
_cell.angle_beta   90.00
_cell.angle_gamma   90.00
#
_symmetry.space_group_name_H-M   'P 1'
#
loop_
_entity.id
_entity.type
_entity.pdbx_description
1 polymer ?
#
loop_
_entity_poly.entity_id
_entity_poly.type
_entity_poly.pdbx_seq_one_letter_code
_entity_poly.pdbx_strand_id
1 'polypeptide(L)'
;MDILKWNSLEKTLEQISKELPTIADEITNLSLSQLSFSKFGKNEIKKWRLSPDAICQMAFQLTNFKIRNKLSMTYEAALARLFKDGRTETIRSCTTASAAFVKEMLDKNSDNQKRRNALKAAVTNHGELTKHAMVGEAVDRHLFALCVASRGLNMEHEFLNKYRNAKWENVSGWELSTRLDALTLRG
;
A
#
# COMPACT_ATOMS: atom_id res chain seq x y z
N MET A 1 33.03 -28.50 -10.60
CA MET A 1 31.84 -27.84 -10.04
C MET A 1 31.76 -28.29 -8.60
N ASP A 2 32.16 -27.43 -7.67
CA ASP A 2 32.23 -27.83 -6.26
C ASP A 2 30.84 -27.86 -5.66
N ILE A 3 30.41 -29.04 -5.24
CA ILE A 3 29.13 -29.26 -4.58
C ILE A 3 29.32 -28.95 -3.10
N LEU A 4 28.51 -28.04 -2.57
CA LEU A 4 28.47 -27.74 -1.14
C LEU A 4 28.05 -29.00 -0.38
N LYS A 5 28.92 -29.49 0.51
CA LYS A 5 28.67 -30.65 1.36
C LYS A 5 28.34 -30.18 2.78
N TRP A 6 27.31 -30.77 3.36
CA TRP A 6 26.95 -30.58 4.76
C TRP A 6 27.56 -31.72 5.59
N ASN A 7 28.28 -31.38 6.66
CA ASN A 7 29.05 -32.36 7.45
C ASN A 7 28.20 -33.17 8.45
N SER A 8 27.11 -32.60 8.97
CA SER A 8 26.08 -33.29 9.77
C SER A 8 24.72 -32.64 9.49
N LEU A 9 23.69 -33.47 9.45
CA LEU A 9 22.31 -33.05 9.17
C LEU A 9 21.36 -33.30 10.33
N GLU A 10 21.78 -33.95 11.43
CA GLU A 10 20.85 -34.41 12.47
C GLU A 10 20.06 -33.25 13.10
N LYS A 11 20.76 -32.22 13.58
CA LYS A 11 20.14 -31.01 14.15
C LYS A 11 19.34 -30.24 13.11
N THR A 12 19.79 -30.23 11.86
CA THR A 12 19.10 -29.56 10.76
C THR A 12 17.79 -30.27 10.43
N LEU A 13 17.79 -31.60 10.38
CA LEU A 13 16.61 -32.41 10.13
C LEU A 13 15.61 -32.32 11.28
N GLU A 14 16.08 -32.32 12.53
CA GLU A 14 15.23 -32.09 13.70
C GLU A 14 14.53 -30.72 13.63
N GLN A 15 15.28 -29.67 13.29
CA GLN A 15 14.73 -28.33 13.10
C GLN A 15 13.74 -28.29 11.93
N ILE A 16 14.04 -28.93 10.79
CA ILE A 16 13.11 -29.03 9.65
C ILE A 16 11.82 -29.73 10.08
N SER A 17 11.89 -30.87 10.77
CA SER A 17 10.72 -31.59 11.25
C SER A 17 9.86 -30.75 12.20
N LYS A 18 10.49 -29.89 13.00
CA LYS A 18 9.80 -28.96 13.91
C LYS A 18 9.11 -27.80 13.18
N GLU A 19 9.74 -27.24 12.15
CA GLU A 19 9.21 -26.06 11.43
C GLU A 19 8.23 -26.43 10.31
N LEU A 20 8.31 -27.65 9.77
CA LEU A 20 7.46 -28.12 8.67
C LEU A 20 5.95 -27.92 8.92
N PRO A 21 5.40 -28.26 10.11
CA PRO A 21 3.99 -28.01 10.39
C PRO A 21 3.60 -26.54 10.36
N THR A 22 4.46 -25.64 10.88
CA THR A 22 4.24 -24.20 10.85
C THR A 22 4.21 -23.67 9.42
N ILE A 23 5.16 -24.09 8.59
CA ILE A 23 5.19 -23.70 7.17
C ILE A 23 3.96 -24.24 6.43
N ALA A 24 3.54 -25.48 6.71
CA ALA A 24 2.35 -26.06 6.09
C ALA A 24 1.07 -25.31 6.47
N ASP A 25 0.95 -24.86 7.72
CA ASP A 25 -0.15 -24.02 8.18
C ASP A 25 -0.13 -22.63 7.51
N GLU A 26 1.04 -21.99 7.43
CA GLU A 26 1.22 -20.70 6.74
C GLU A 26 0.84 -20.78 5.25
N ILE A 27 1.24 -21.85 4.56
CA ILE A 27 0.86 -22.10 3.16
C ILE A 27 -0.64 -22.29 3.03
N THR A 28 -1.25 -23.04 3.96
CA THR A 28 -2.70 -23.31 3.95
C THR A 28 -3.51 -22.03 4.19
N ASN A 29 -2.99 -21.13 5.03
CA ASN A 29 -3.61 -19.84 5.34
C ASN A 29 -3.37 -18.76 4.26
N LEU A 30 -2.55 -19.03 3.24
CA LEU A 30 -2.28 -18.10 2.14
C LEU A 30 -3.30 -18.26 1.01
N SER A 31 -4.11 -17.22 0.77
CA SER A 31 -4.95 -17.13 -0.43
C SER A 31 -4.29 -16.26 -1.50
N LEU A 32 -4.00 -16.86 -2.66
CA LEU A 32 -3.40 -16.18 -3.81
C LEU A 32 -4.32 -16.28 -5.02
N SER A 33 -4.53 -15.16 -5.71
CA SER A 33 -5.27 -15.12 -6.98
C SER A 33 -4.58 -14.21 -7.99
N GLN A 34 -4.72 -14.54 -9.28
CA GLN A 34 -4.21 -13.73 -10.39
C GLN A 34 -5.39 -13.24 -11.24
N LEU A 35 -5.45 -11.93 -11.46
CA LEU A 35 -6.44 -11.31 -12.33
C LEU A 35 -5.77 -10.75 -13.59
N SER A 36 -6.23 -11.19 -14.76
CA SER A 36 -5.84 -10.58 -16.04
C SER A 36 -6.97 -9.67 -16.54
N PHE A 37 -6.68 -8.37 -16.66
CA PHE A 37 -7.64 -7.36 -17.12
C PHE A 37 -7.29 -6.92 -18.55
N SER A 38 -8.19 -7.17 -19.50
CA SER A 38 -7.96 -6.95 -20.93
C SER A 38 -8.86 -5.88 -21.57
N LYS A 39 -9.72 -5.21 -20.80
CA LYS A 39 -10.69 -4.25 -21.37
C LYS A 39 -10.04 -2.93 -21.80
N PHE A 40 -9.01 -2.49 -21.09
CA PHE A 40 -8.21 -1.30 -21.43
C PHE A 40 -6.89 -1.30 -20.65
N GLY A 41 -5.92 -0.51 -21.12
CA GLY A 41 -4.60 -0.37 -20.48
C GLY A 41 -4.24 1.07 -20.13
N LYS A 42 -2.95 1.29 -19.89
CA LYS A 42 -2.40 2.62 -19.56
C LYS A 42 -2.59 3.60 -20.73
N ASN A 43 -2.57 3.13 -21.97
CA ASN A 43 -2.72 3.98 -23.15
C ASN A 43 -4.11 4.60 -23.23
N GLU A 44 -5.16 3.83 -22.94
CA GLU A 44 -6.53 4.33 -22.87
C GLU A 44 -6.68 5.34 -21.72
N ILE A 45 -6.16 5.02 -20.54
CA ILE A 45 -6.24 5.91 -19.37
C ILE A 45 -5.56 7.25 -19.66
N LYS A 46 -4.40 7.23 -20.33
CA LYS A 46 -3.69 8.45 -20.73
C LYS A 46 -4.51 9.35 -21.67
N LYS A 47 -5.39 8.79 -22.51
CA LYS A 47 -6.30 9.59 -23.35
C LYS A 47 -7.27 10.42 -22.51
N TRP A 48 -7.58 9.98 -21.27
CA TRP A 48 -8.41 10.73 -20.32
C TRP A 48 -7.64 11.81 -19.56
N ARG A 49 -6.32 11.93 -19.80
CA ARG A 49 -5.39 12.82 -19.08
C ARG A 49 -5.34 12.54 -17.58
N LEU A 50 -5.43 11.26 -17.23
CA LEU A 50 -5.38 10.77 -15.85
C LEU A 50 -4.18 9.84 -15.65
N SER A 51 -3.67 9.78 -14.42
CA SER A 51 -2.60 8.84 -14.07
C SER A 51 -3.14 7.40 -14.05
N PRO A 52 -2.54 6.45 -14.78
CA PRO A 52 -2.92 5.03 -14.72
C PRO A 52 -2.82 4.45 -13.31
N ASP A 53 -1.78 4.85 -12.58
CA ASP A 53 -1.54 4.45 -11.20
C ASP A 53 -2.69 4.89 -10.27
N ALA A 54 -2.99 6.19 -10.29
CA ALA A 54 -4.05 6.77 -9.49
C ALA A 54 -5.42 6.18 -9.82
N ILE A 55 -5.68 5.83 -11.10
CA ILE A 55 -6.91 5.14 -11.50
C ILE A 55 -6.99 3.75 -10.86
N CYS A 56 -5.91 2.97 -10.89
CA CYS A 56 -5.86 1.68 -10.21
C CYS A 56 -6.09 1.82 -8.70
N GLN A 57 -5.44 2.81 -8.06
CA GLN A 57 -5.61 3.08 -6.64
C GLN A 57 -7.06 3.46 -6.29
N MET A 58 -7.71 4.30 -7.10
CA MET A 58 -9.12 4.63 -6.91
C MET A 58 -10.04 3.42 -7.13
N ALA A 59 -9.72 2.54 -8.09
CA ALA A 59 -10.44 1.29 -8.28
C ALA A 59 -10.32 0.36 -7.05
N PHE A 60 -9.16 0.29 -6.40
CA PHE A 60 -8.99 -0.43 -5.15
C PHE A 60 -9.80 0.17 -4.00
N GLN A 61 -9.77 1.50 -3.82
CA GLN A 61 -10.59 2.16 -2.80
C GLN A 61 -12.09 1.85 -2.99
N LEU A 62 -12.59 1.96 -4.21
CA LEU A 62 -13.99 1.67 -4.53
C LEU A 62 -14.36 0.20 -4.30
N THR A 63 -13.51 -0.72 -4.78
CA THR A 63 -13.77 -2.16 -4.67
C THR A 63 -13.76 -2.61 -3.22
N ASN A 64 -12.77 -2.16 -2.44
CA ASN A 64 -12.68 -2.50 -1.03
C ASN A 64 -13.88 -1.95 -0.24
N PHE A 65 -14.31 -0.73 -0.52
CA PHE A 65 -15.52 -0.19 0.12
C PHE A 65 -16.77 -0.99 -0.24
N LYS A 66 -16.93 -1.43 -1.50
CA LYS A 66 -18.07 -2.29 -1.90
C LYS A 66 -18.11 -3.61 -1.15
N ILE A 67 -16.96 -4.21 -0.87
CA ILE A 67 -16.86 -5.53 -0.22
C ILE A 67 -17.04 -5.40 1.31
N ARG A 68 -16.41 -4.39 1.91
CA ARG A 68 -16.28 -4.28 3.37
C ARG A 68 -17.17 -3.22 4.01
N ASN A 69 -17.82 -2.38 3.20
CA ASN A 69 -18.61 -1.23 3.62
C ASN A 69 -17.82 -0.27 4.56
N LYS A 70 -16.51 -0.19 4.38
CA LYS A 70 -15.57 0.57 5.20
C LYS A 70 -14.44 1.14 4.33
N LEU A 71 -14.00 2.36 4.62
CA LEU A 71 -12.78 2.92 4.06
C LEU A 71 -11.56 2.31 4.76
N SER A 72 -10.59 1.86 3.98
CA SER A 72 -9.45 1.11 4.50
C SER A 72 -8.17 1.89 4.40
N MET A 73 -7.42 1.93 5.50
CA MET A 73 -6.07 2.47 5.47
C MET A 73 -5.25 1.68 4.45
N THR A 74 -4.69 2.43 3.51
CA THR A 74 -4.02 1.87 2.34
C THR A 74 -2.59 2.36 2.30
N TYR A 75 -1.67 1.40 2.26
CA TYR A 75 -0.26 1.64 1.99
C TYR A 75 -0.01 1.46 0.49
N GLU A 76 0.71 2.42 -0.08
CA GLU A 76 1.33 2.28 -1.38
C GLU A 76 2.80 2.70 -1.30
N ALA A 77 3.69 1.89 -1.87
CA ALA A 77 5.13 2.19 -1.85
C ALA A 77 5.49 3.22 -2.93
N ALA A 78 6.01 4.38 -2.51
CA ALA A 78 6.66 5.35 -3.38
C ALA A 78 8.17 5.13 -3.36
N LEU A 79 8.84 5.14 -4.52
CA LEU A 79 10.29 5.02 -4.60
C LEU A 79 10.97 6.38 -4.35
N ALA A 80 11.76 6.48 -3.28
CA ALA A 80 12.47 7.71 -2.89
C ALA A 80 13.85 7.86 -3.59
N ARG A 81 13.91 7.55 -4.89
CA ARG A 81 15.17 7.43 -5.66
C ARG A 81 15.93 8.73 -5.88
N LEU A 82 15.33 9.87 -5.57
CA LEU A 82 15.98 11.18 -5.64
C LEU A 82 17.00 11.38 -4.52
N PHE A 83 16.95 10.57 -3.46
CA PHE A 83 17.85 10.65 -2.32
C PHE A 83 18.90 9.54 -2.36
N LYS A 84 20.11 9.87 -1.87
CA LYS A 84 21.16 8.88 -1.64
C LYS A 84 20.66 7.80 -0.67
N ASP A 85 20.86 6.53 -1.03
CA ASP A 85 20.38 5.36 -0.29
C ASP A 85 18.85 5.32 -0.09
N GLY A 86 18.10 6.10 -0.89
CA GLY A 86 16.66 6.19 -0.86
C GLY A 86 16.00 4.86 -1.18
N ARG A 87 15.17 4.36 -0.25
CA ARG A 87 14.34 3.17 -0.43
C ARG A 87 12.93 3.56 -0.81
N THR A 88 12.03 3.59 0.17
CA THR A 88 10.61 3.87 -0.05
C THR A 88 10.04 4.82 0.98
N GLU A 89 9.04 5.58 0.55
CA GLU A 89 8.10 6.32 1.37
C GLU A 89 6.67 5.76 1.16
N THR A 90 5.72 6.09 2.03
CA THR A 90 4.31 5.69 1.93
C THR A 90 3.48 6.76 1.22
N ILE A 91 2.72 6.35 0.21
CA ILE A 91 1.55 7.07 -0.27
C ILE A 91 0.32 6.52 0.46
N ARG A 92 -0.45 7.40 1.09
CA ARG A 92 -1.71 7.04 1.78
C ARG A 92 -2.90 7.25 0.83
N SER A 93 -3.25 6.24 0.05
CA SER A 93 -4.29 6.33 -1.00
C SER A 93 -5.74 6.51 -0.47
N CYS A 94 -5.95 6.21 0.82
CA CYS A 94 -7.21 6.50 1.50
C CYS A 94 -7.21 7.95 2.02
N THR A 95 -7.80 8.86 1.25
CA THR A 95 -7.86 10.30 1.51
C THR A 95 -9.32 10.76 1.58
N THR A 96 -9.54 12.01 1.99
CA THR A 96 -10.86 12.63 1.90
C THR A 96 -11.37 12.71 0.46
N ALA A 97 -10.48 12.93 -0.51
CA ALA A 97 -10.84 12.97 -1.93
C ALA A 97 -11.22 11.58 -2.46
N SER A 98 -10.47 10.53 -2.10
CA SER A 98 -10.84 9.16 -2.49
C SER A 98 -12.12 8.69 -1.81
N ALA A 99 -12.35 9.06 -0.54
CA ALA A 99 -13.61 8.82 0.16
C ALA A 99 -14.81 9.52 -0.51
N ALA A 100 -14.65 10.78 -0.94
CA ALA A 100 -15.67 11.51 -1.66
C ALA A 100 -16.00 10.84 -3.00
N PHE A 101 -14.97 10.45 -3.76
CA PHE A 101 -15.14 9.68 -5.00
C PHE A 101 -15.92 8.37 -4.77
N VAL A 102 -15.54 7.57 -3.77
CA VAL A 102 -16.21 6.30 -3.47
C VAL A 102 -17.68 6.51 -3.14
N LYS A 103 -17.99 7.50 -2.30
CA LYS A 103 -19.38 7.85 -1.94
C LYS A 103 -20.19 8.29 -3.16
N GLU A 104 -19.65 9.20 -3.96
CA GLU A 104 -20.32 9.73 -5.16
C GLU A 104 -20.57 8.63 -6.20
N MET A 105 -19.61 7.71 -6.38
CA MET A 105 -19.70 6.62 -7.34
C MET A 105 -20.77 5.57 -6.95
N LEU A 106 -21.08 5.46 -5.65
CA LEU A 106 -22.07 4.51 -5.11
C LEU A 106 -23.45 5.13 -4.87
N ASP A 107 -23.56 6.45 -4.89
CA ASP A 107 -24.84 7.14 -4.75
C ASP A 107 -25.71 6.94 -6.00
N LYS A 108 -26.92 6.39 -5.79
CA LYS A 108 -27.92 6.15 -6.84
C LYS A 108 -28.47 7.44 -7.43
N ASN A 109 -28.43 8.53 -6.68
CA ASN A 109 -28.93 9.85 -7.09
C ASN A 109 -27.84 10.71 -7.75
N SER A 110 -26.59 10.23 -7.76
CA SER A 110 -25.48 10.93 -8.39
C SER A 110 -25.53 10.80 -9.92
N ASP A 111 -25.37 11.92 -10.60
CA ASP A 111 -25.24 11.95 -12.06
C ASP A 111 -23.80 11.63 -12.50
N ASN A 112 -23.65 11.29 -13.79
CA ASN A 112 -22.34 10.93 -14.35
C ASN A 112 -21.33 12.09 -14.31
N GLN A 113 -21.78 13.34 -14.28
CA GLN A 113 -20.87 14.49 -14.21
C GLN A 113 -20.26 14.62 -12.82
N LYS A 114 -21.06 14.49 -11.77
CA LYS A 114 -20.59 14.49 -10.38
C LYS A 114 -19.60 13.35 -10.12
N ARG A 115 -19.93 12.13 -10.55
CA ARG A 115 -19.03 10.97 -10.47
C ARG A 115 -17.69 11.21 -11.16
N ARG A 116 -17.72 11.76 -12.38
CA ARG A 116 -16.49 12.10 -13.12
C ARG A 116 -15.67 13.17 -12.41
N ASN A 117 -16.32 14.20 -11.87
CA ASN A 117 -15.63 15.27 -11.15
C ASN A 117 -14.97 14.74 -9.87
N ALA A 118 -15.68 13.92 -9.10
CA ALA A 118 -15.15 13.30 -7.89
C ALA A 118 -13.96 12.37 -8.21
N LEU A 119 -14.07 11.54 -9.26
CA LEU A 119 -12.97 10.71 -9.74
C LEU A 119 -11.74 11.54 -10.11
N LYS A 120 -11.93 12.61 -10.89
CA LYS A 120 -10.82 13.51 -11.28
C LYS A 120 -10.15 14.13 -10.06
N ALA A 121 -10.93 14.64 -9.10
CA ALA A 121 -10.38 15.22 -7.88
C ALA A 121 -9.56 14.21 -7.07
N ALA A 122 -10.06 12.98 -6.92
CA ALA A 122 -9.37 11.93 -6.21
C ALA A 122 -8.08 11.47 -6.90
N VAL A 123 -8.12 11.33 -8.23
CA VAL A 123 -6.94 11.00 -9.05
C VAL A 123 -5.88 12.12 -9.01
N THR A 124 -6.29 13.37 -9.11
CA THR A 124 -5.38 14.52 -8.99
C THR A 124 -4.74 14.57 -7.61
N ASN A 125 -5.53 14.41 -6.55
CA ASN A 125 -5.03 14.37 -5.18
C ASN A 125 -4.00 13.25 -4.97
N HIS A 126 -4.28 12.05 -5.46
CA HIS A 126 -3.34 10.93 -5.40
C HIS A 126 -2.04 11.26 -6.16
N GLY A 127 -2.14 11.84 -7.35
CA GLY A 127 -0.97 12.28 -8.12
C GLY A 127 -0.08 13.29 -7.36
N GLU A 128 -0.66 14.23 -6.63
CA GLU A 128 0.11 15.15 -5.78
C GLU A 128 0.77 14.43 -4.60
N LEU A 129 0.06 13.52 -3.92
CA LEU A 129 0.65 12.71 -2.86
C LEU A 129 1.84 11.88 -3.34
N THR A 130 1.74 11.30 -4.54
CA THR A 130 2.84 10.56 -5.16
C THR A 130 4.05 11.46 -5.39
N LYS A 131 3.87 12.68 -5.90
CA LYS A 131 4.97 13.65 -6.08
C LYS A 131 5.63 13.98 -4.74
N HIS A 132 4.83 14.37 -3.74
CA HIS A 132 5.33 14.68 -2.40
C HIS A 132 6.12 13.52 -1.79
N ALA A 133 5.59 12.29 -1.88
CA ALA A 133 6.29 11.11 -1.37
C ALA A 133 7.62 10.85 -2.09
N MET A 134 7.68 11.06 -3.41
CA MET A 134 8.93 10.89 -4.19
C MET A 134 10.01 11.91 -3.82
N VAL A 135 9.62 13.11 -3.38
CA VAL A 135 10.53 14.18 -2.94
C VAL A 135 10.68 14.25 -1.42
N GLY A 136 10.28 13.21 -0.68
CA GLY A 136 10.52 13.11 0.77
C GLY A 136 9.64 14.02 1.63
N GLU A 137 8.53 14.51 1.08
CA GLU A 137 7.57 15.39 1.77
C GLU A 137 6.35 14.64 2.34
N ALA A 138 6.32 13.32 2.23
CA ALA A 138 5.33 12.51 2.95
C ALA A 138 5.76 12.21 4.39
N VAL A 139 4.83 11.72 5.19
CA VAL A 139 4.90 11.80 6.65
C VAL A 139 5.38 10.51 7.32
N ASP A 140 5.20 9.36 6.67
CA ASP A 140 5.35 8.06 7.32
C ASP A 140 6.80 7.75 7.73
N ARG A 141 7.79 7.90 6.84
CA ARG A 141 9.20 7.70 7.24
C ARG A 141 9.70 8.78 8.19
N HIS A 142 9.19 10.01 8.06
CA HIS A 142 9.53 11.08 8.98
C HIS A 142 9.06 10.76 10.42
N LEU A 143 7.80 10.37 10.60
CA LEU A 143 7.27 9.96 11.92
C LEU A 143 8.00 8.73 12.47
N PHE A 144 8.34 7.77 11.61
CA PHE A 144 9.15 6.62 11.99
C PHE A 144 10.53 7.04 12.51
N ALA A 145 11.23 7.92 11.77
CA ALA A 145 12.54 8.42 12.17
C ALA A 145 12.49 9.18 13.51
N LEU A 146 11.47 10.02 13.72
CA LEU A 146 11.26 10.70 15.01
C LEU A 146 11.04 9.71 16.15
N CYS A 147 10.29 8.64 15.94
CA CYS A 147 10.09 7.60 16.95
C CYS A 147 11.39 6.85 17.29
N VAL A 148 12.19 6.52 16.28
CA VAL A 148 13.50 5.87 16.48
C VAL A 148 14.45 6.80 17.22
N ALA A 149 14.54 8.07 16.82
CA ALA A 149 15.40 9.07 17.45
C ALA A 149 14.99 9.33 18.92
N SER A 150 13.70 9.54 19.19
CA SER A 150 13.19 9.72 20.55
C SER A 150 13.55 8.55 21.47
N ARG A 151 13.47 7.30 20.96
CA ARG A 151 13.90 6.11 21.71
C ARG A 151 15.42 6.10 21.96
N GLY A 152 16.21 6.36 20.92
CA GLY A 152 17.68 6.36 21.05
C GLY A 152 18.19 7.45 22.00
N LEU A 153 17.47 8.57 22.11
CA LEU A 153 17.81 9.69 22.98
C LEU A 153 17.16 9.62 24.37
N ASN A 154 16.39 8.58 24.68
CA ASN A 154 15.56 8.48 25.90
C ASN A 154 14.68 9.74 26.13
N MET A 155 14.15 10.31 25.04
CA MET A 155 13.28 11.46 25.08
C MET A 155 11.82 11.03 25.04
N GLU A 156 11.07 11.39 26.08
CA GLU A 156 9.63 11.20 26.13
C GLU A 156 8.92 12.36 25.44
N HIS A 157 7.96 12.04 24.57
CA HIS A 157 7.14 13.05 23.89
C HIS A 157 5.72 12.52 23.74
N GLU A 158 4.74 13.25 24.27
CA GLU A 158 3.34 12.80 24.33
C GLU A 158 2.81 12.30 22.98
N PHE A 159 2.99 13.10 21.92
CA PHE A 159 2.57 12.71 20.58
C PHE A 159 3.29 11.45 20.05
N LEU A 160 4.61 11.33 20.20
CA LEU A 160 5.36 10.17 19.70
C LEU A 160 5.08 8.91 20.52
N ASN A 161 4.73 9.07 21.79
CA ASN A 161 4.26 7.99 22.65
C ASN A 161 2.86 7.54 22.25
N LYS A 162 1.96 8.49 21.98
CA LYS A 162 0.64 8.18 21.44
C LYS A 162 0.74 7.49 20.08
N TYR A 163 1.61 7.96 19.18
CA TYR A 163 1.82 7.36 17.86
C TYR A 163 2.39 5.94 17.96
N ARG A 164 3.44 5.72 18.76
CA ARG A 164 4.07 4.38 18.89
C ARG A 164 3.15 3.36 19.56
N ASN A 165 2.33 3.81 20.51
CA ASN A 165 1.44 2.96 21.30
C ASN A 165 0.03 2.91 20.71
N ALA A 166 -0.23 3.66 19.63
CA ALA A 166 -1.49 3.57 18.94
C ALA A 166 -1.69 2.13 18.47
N LYS A 167 -2.91 1.62 18.65
CA LYS A 167 -3.27 0.32 18.10
C LYS A 167 -2.89 0.28 16.63
N TRP A 168 -2.24 -0.81 16.23
CA TRP A 168 -1.73 -0.99 14.87
C TRP A 168 -2.81 -0.61 13.84
N GLU A 169 -4.05 -1.10 14.06
CA GLU A 169 -5.29 -0.83 13.30
C GLU A 169 -5.62 0.63 13.01
N ASN A 170 -5.06 1.59 13.77
CA ASN A 170 -5.39 3.01 13.67
C ASN A 170 -4.31 3.86 12.99
N VAL A 171 -3.10 3.34 12.80
CA VAL A 171 -1.93 4.15 12.35
C VAL A 171 -1.10 3.45 11.27
N SER A 172 -0.87 2.14 11.44
CA SER A 172 -0.06 1.29 10.55
C SER A 172 -0.79 0.00 10.14
N GLY A 173 -2.08 -0.06 10.45
CA GLY A 173 -3.07 -1.11 10.18
C GLY A 173 -3.42 -1.18 8.71
N TRP A 174 -2.43 -1.50 7.88
CA TRP A 174 -2.60 -1.53 6.44
C TRP A 174 -3.52 -2.70 6.07
N GLU A 175 -4.81 -2.41 6.00
CA GLU A 175 -5.81 -3.36 5.52
C GLU A 175 -5.64 -3.61 4.01
N LEU A 176 -5.04 -2.64 3.30
CA LEU A 176 -4.58 -2.79 1.92
C LEU A 176 -3.11 -2.36 1.83
N SER A 177 -2.26 -3.26 1.32
CA SER A 177 -0.87 -2.95 0.97
C SER A 177 -0.68 -3.18 -0.52
N THR A 178 -0.27 -2.15 -1.25
CA THR A 178 -0.26 -2.13 -2.71
C THR A 178 1.05 -1.62 -3.26
N ARG A 179 1.35 -2.01 -4.50
CA ARG A 179 2.48 -1.51 -5.27
C ARG A 179 2.18 -1.66 -6.77
N LEU A 180 2.35 -0.60 -7.55
CA LEU A 180 1.96 -0.63 -8.97
C LEU A 180 2.88 -1.47 -9.86
N ASP A 181 4.15 -1.68 -9.50
CA ASP A 181 5.02 -2.55 -10.33
C ASP A 181 4.57 -4.02 -10.35
N ALA A 182 3.80 -4.46 -9.35
CA ALA A 182 3.11 -5.75 -9.35
C ALA A 182 1.91 -5.79 -10.32
N LEU A 183 1.39 -4.63 -10.73
CA LEU A 183 0.33 -4.46 -11.72
C LEU A 183 0.96 -4.09 -13.06
N THR A 184 1.31 -5.10 -13.86
CA THR A 184 1.74 -4.84 -15.24
C THR A 184 0.54 -4.40 -16.07
N LEU A 185 0.25 -3.10 -16.11
CA LEU A 185 -0.68 -2.51 -17.07
C LEU A 185 -0.06 -2.64 -18.47
N ARG A 186 -0.31 -3.77 -19.13
CA ARG A 186 0.05 -3.99 -20.54
C ARG A 186 -0.92 -3.18 -21.42
N GLY A 187 -0.38 -2.54 -22.45
CA GLY A 187 -1.11 -1.61 -23.33
C GLY A 187 -0.71 -0.19 -23.03
#